data_AF-A0A523FRQ7-F1
#
_entry.id   AF-A0A523FRQ7-F1
#
_cell.length_a   1.000
_cell.length_b   1.000
_cell.length_c   1.000
_cell.angle_alpha   90.00
_cell.angle_beta   90.00
_cell.angle_gamma   90.00
#
_symmetry.space_group_name_H-M   'P 1'
#
loop_
_entity.id
_entity.type
_entity.pdbx_description
1 polymer ?
#
loop_
_entity_poly.entity_id
_entity_poly.type
_entity_poly.pdbx_seq_one_letter_code
_entity_poly.pdbx_strand_id
1 'polypeptide(L)'
;MKILKIFGLGTALFVAACSTPSGGGVTYRLNGDDILILQTAKGLLSDESKWAHHDNQRCDLEATTWTLFCALQKASNDVLGEFQLRRPALEEVRVVVEEVAGKTLDRRLIDFNNLPSTSFEDVHRVLDISIKRVQARLDAS
;
A
#
# COMPACT_ATOMS: atom_id res chain seq x y z
N MET A 1 5.91 72.68 -17.47
CA MET A 1 6.42 72.54 -18.85
C MET A 1 6.99 71.14 -19.01
N LYS A 2 6.49 70.41 -20.02
CA LYS A 2 6.87 69.05 -20.48
C LYS A 2 6.52 67.86 -19.58
N ILE A 3 6.13 66.68 -20.06
CA ILE A 3 5.65 66.14 -21.35
C ILE A 3 5.01 64.78 -20.97
N LEU A 4 3.87 64.50 -21.62
CA LEU A 4 3.19 63.22 -21.83
C LEU A 4 4.11 61.99 -22.06
N LYS A 5 3.81 60.82 -21.48
CA LYS A 5 3.95 59.53 -22.18
C LYS A 5 2.87 58.52 -21.79
N ILE A 6 2.24 58.03 -22.86
CA ILE A 6 1.20 57.01 -22.96
C ILE A 6 1.88 55.63 -22.98
N PHE A 7 1.05 54.59 -22.79
CA PHE A 7 1.16 53.21 -23.28
C PHE A 7 1.56 52.13 -22.28
N GLY A 8 0.65 51.16 -22.17
CA GLY A 8 0.90 49.84 -21.61
C GLY A 8 -0.40 49.07 -21.45
N LEU A 9 -1.00 48.62 -22.58
CA LEU A 9 -1.96 47.52 -22.53
C LEU A 9 -1.24 46.30 -21.95
N GLY A 10 -1.47 46.02 -20.68
CA GLY A 10 -1.05 44.79 -20.04
C GLY A 10 -2.04 43.68 -20.42
N THR A 11 -1.66 42.87 -21.39
CA THR A 11 -2.34 41.61 -21.72
C THR A 11 -2.36 40.74 -20.48
N ALA A 12 -3.52 40.55 -19.86
CA ALA A 12 -3.69 39.61 -18.78
C ALA A 12 -3.54 38.19 -19.35
N LEU A 13 -2.36 37.57 -19.14
CA LEU A 13 -2.21 36.13 -19.27
C LEU A 13 -3.10 35.49 -18.19
N PHE A 14 -4.25 34.99 -18.58
CA PHE A 14 -4.96 34.01 -17.77
C PHE A 14 -4.12 32.73 -17.75
N VAL A 15 -3.33 32.55 -16.70
CA VAL A 15 -2.78 31.25 -16.35
C VAL A 15 -3.99 30.39 -15.97
N ALA A 16 -4.37 29.47 -16.86
CA ALA A 16 -5.28 28.40 -16.50
C ALA A 16 -4.58 27.56 -15.42
N ALA A 17 -4.96 27.78 -14.17
CA ALA A 17 -4.63 26.85 -13.10
C ALA A 17 -5.27 25.51 -13.48
N CYS A 18 -4.45 24.54 -13.87
CA CYS A 18 -4.88 23.14 -13.87
C CYS A 18 -5.19 22.81 -12.41
N SER A 19 -6.47 22.84 -12.05
CA SER A 19 -6.95 22.29 -10.80
C SER A 19 -6.57 20.83 -10.76
N THR A 20 -5.51 20.49 -10.01
CA THR A 20 -5.26 19.10 -9.61
C THR A 20 -6.51 18.60 -8.89
N PRO A 21 -7.16 17.52 -9.36
CA PRO A 21 -8.27 16.94 -8.64
C PRO A 21 -7.75 16.45 -7.28
N SER A 22 -8.14 17.15 -6.22
CA SER A 22 -7.94 16.68 -4.85
C SER A 22 -8.87 15.49 -4.61
N GLY A 23 -8.30 14.28 -4.53
CA GLY A 23 -8.87 13.16 -3.78
C GLY A 23 -10.23 12.64 -4.23
N GLY A 24 -10.34 12.15 -5.47
CA GLY A 24 -11.40 11.21 -5.83
C GLY A 24 -10.99 9.80 -5.41
N GLY A 25 -11.62 9.23 -4.38
CA GLY A 25 -11.32 7.88 -3.92
C GLY A 25 -11.63 6.85 -5.00
N VAL A 26 -10.61 6.39 -5.72
CA VAL A 26 -10.74 5.23 -6.61
C VAL A 26 -11.05 4.04 -5.72
N THR A 27 -12.26 3.51 -5.84
CA THR A 27 -12.62 2.23 -5.23
C THR A 27 -12.12 1.13 -6.16
N TYR A 28 -11.06 0.45 -5.73
CA TYR A 28 -10.50 -0.66 -6.50
C TYR A 28 -11.39 -1.88 -6.33
N ARG A 29 -11.84 -2.44 -7.46
CA ARG A 29 -12.60 -3.69 -7.46
C ARG A 29 -11.65 -4.86 -7.17
N LEU A 30 -12.07 -5.76 -6.29
CA LEU A 30 -11.40 -7.03 -6.05
C LEU A 30 -11.20 -7.79 -7.37
N ASN A 31 -9.97 -8.23 -7.66
CA ASN A 31 -9.66 -8.99 -8.86
C ASN A 31 -8.54 -10.03 -8.62
N GLY A 32 -8.17 -10.78 -9.66
CA GLY A 32 -7.13 -11.81 -9.58
C GLY A 32 -5.74 -11.28 -9.19
N ASP A 33 -5.43 -10.01 -9.49
CA ASP A 33 -4.16 -9.41 -9.10
C ASP A 33 -4.02 -9.33 -7.58
N ASP A 34 -5.14 -9.18 -6.84
CA ASP A 34 -5.11 -9.15 -5.38
C ASP A 34 -4.61 -10.48 -4.80
N ILE A 35 -4.95 -11.61 -5.42
CA ILE A 35 -4.39 -12.92 -5.06
C ILE A 35 -2.91 -12.99 -5.40
N LEU A 36 -2.53 -12.56 -6.60
CA LEU A 36 -1.14 -12.56 -7.04
C LEU A 36 -0.25 -11.74 -6.10
N ILE A 37 -0.72 -10.58 -5.64
CA ILE A 37 0.00 -9.72 -4.68
C ILE A 37 0.20 -10.45 -3.35
N LEU A 38 -0.85 -11.06 -2.79
CA LEU A 38 -0.76 -11.77 -1.53
C LEU A 38 0.17 -13.00 -1.61
N GLN A 39 0.08 -13.76 -2.69
CA GLN A 39 0.96 -14.90 -2.95
C GLN A 39 2.41 -14.47 -3.17
N THR A 40 2.64 -13.38 -3.89
CA THR A 40 3.98 -12.82 -4.11
C THR A 40 4.58 -12.30 -2.81
N ALA A 41 3.81 -11.58 -1.99
CA ALA A 41 4.26 -11.12 -0.68
C ALA A 41 4.62 -12.28 0.25
N LYS A 42 3.81 -13.35 0.23
CA LYS A 42 4.12 -14.59 0.94
C LYS A 42 5.39 -15.26 0.44
N GLY A 43 5.63 -15.26 -0.88
CA GLY A 43 6.86 -15.77 -1.47
C GLY A 43 8.11 -14.97 -1.07
N LEU A 44 7.99 -13.64 -0.96
CA LEU A 44 9.07 -12.77 -0.44
C LEU A 44 9.39 -13.06 1.03
N LEU A 45 8.39 -13.54 1.78
CA LEU A 45 8.47 -13.96 3.18
C LEU A 45 8.47 -15.50 3.29
N SER A 46 9.28 -16.16 2.46
CA SER A 46 9.29 -17.63 2.32
C SER A 46 9.70 -18.38 3.59
N ASP A 47 10.52 -17.76 4.42
CA ASP A 47 11.05 -18.31 5.66
C ASP A 47 11.45 -17.18 6.62
N GLU A 48 11.71 -17.54 7.87
CA GLU A 48 12.02 -16.58 8.94
C GLU A 48 13.26 -15.73 8.63
N SER A 49 14.25 -16.25 7.90
CA SER A 49 15.45 -15.48 7.52
C SER A 49 15.16 -14.35 6.54
N LYS A 50 14.00 -14.39 5.87
CA LYS A 50 13.52 -13.34 4.97
C LYS A 50 12.67 -12.30 5.67
N TRP A 51 12.32 -12.50 6.92
CA TRP A 51 11.44 -11.58 7.64
C TRP A 51 12.23 -10.60 8.52
N ALA A 52 11.91 -9.32 8.38
CA ALA A 52 12.39 -8.25 9.25
C ALA A 52 11.29 -7.81 10.20
N HIS A 53 11.56 -7.91 11.51
CA HIS A 53 10.61 -7.59 12.58
C HIS A 53 10.34 -6.08 12.73
N HIS A 54 11.36 -5.26 12.52
CA HIS A 54 11.26 -3.81 12.76
C HIS A 54 10.92 -3.03 11.49
N ASP A 55 9.66 -2.65 11.37
CA ASP A 55 9.11 -1.85 10.30
C ASP A 55 9.14 -0.35 10.60
N ASN A 56 9.88 0.38 9.76
CA ASN A 56 9.98 1.84 9.74
C ASN A 56 9.43 2.47 8.44
N GLN A 57 8.73 1.68 7.62
CA GLN A 57 8.13 2.02 6.33
C GLN A 57 9.12 2.49 5.26
N ARG A 58 10.40 2.18 5.40
CA ARG A 58 11.42 2.38 4.36
C ARG A 58 11.65 1.07 3.64
N CYS A 59 10.99 0.91 2.51
CA CYS A 59 11.12 -0.29 1.68
C CYS A 59 12.22 -0.07 0.64
N ASP A 60 13.34 -0.78 0.82
CA ASP A 60 14.42 -0.82 -0.17
C ASP A 60 14.04 -1.82 -1.29
N LEU A 61 14.28 -1.43 -2.53
CA LEU A 61 13.98 -2.24 -3.71
C LEU A 61 14.89 -3.47 -3.79
N GLU A 62 16.12 -3.36 -3.27
CA GLU A 62 17.14 -4.41 -3.29
C GLU A 62 17.23 -5.17 -1.95
N ALA A 63 16.23 -5.01 -1.08
CA ALA A 63 16.21 -5.69 0.21
C ALA A 63 16.21 -7.22 0.04
N THR A 64 16.95 -7.91 0.89
CA THR A 64 16.94 -9.39 0.96
C THR A 64 16.08 -9.94 2.09
N THR A 65 15.59 -9.05 2.96
CA THR A 65 14.65 -9.30 4.06
C THR A 65 13.56 -8.24 4.04
N TRP A 66 12.34 -8.61 4.39
CA TRP A 66 11.15 -7.78 4.23
C TRP A 66 10.34 -7.73 5.52
N THR A 67 9.77 -6.57 5.83
CA THR A 67 8.66 -6.47 6.78
C THR A 67 7.35 -6.84 6.06
N LEU A 68 6.27 -7.11 6.80
CA LEU A 68 4.96 -7.40 6.19
C LEU A 68 4.52 -6.28 5.22
N PHE A 69 4.64 -5.01 5.61
CA PHE A 69 4.27 -3.89 4.75
C PHE A 69 5.15 -3.80 3.50
N CYS A 70 6.47 -3.92 3.66
CA CYS A 70 7.38 -3.81 2.52
C CYS A 70 7.27 -4.99 1.56
N ALA A 71 6.99 -6.21 2.04
CA ALA A 71 6.68 -7.35 1.20
C ALA A 71 5.41 -7.10 0.35
N LEU A 72 4.35 -6.56 0.95
CA LEU A 72 3.12 -6.20 0.24
C LEU A 72 3.33 -5.07 -0.77
N GLN A 73 4.13 -4.05 -0.42
CA GLN A 73 4.46 -2.96 -1.33
C GLN A 73 5.27 -3.46 -2.53
N LYS A 74 6.32 -4.25 -2.28
CA LYS A 74 7.14 -4.85 -3.33
C LYS A 74 6.30 -5.74 -4.24
N ALA A 75 5.48 -6.62 -3.66
CA ALA A 75 4.58 -7.48 -4.42
C ALA A 75 3.57 -6.69 -5.27
N SER A 76 3.03 -5.58 -4.77
CA SER A 76 2.14 -4.71 -5.56
C SER A 76 2.86 -4.11 -6.76
N ASN A 77 4.07 -3.58 -6.54
CA ASN A 77 4.89 -3.04 -7.63
C ASN A 77 5.27 -4.12 -8.66
N ASP A 78 5.55 -5.34 -8.22
CA ASP A 78 5.91 -6.44 -9.13
C ASP A 78 4.74 -6.90 -9.99
N VAL A 79 3.53 -6.92 -9.42
CA VAL A 79 2.32 -7.40 -10.12
C VAL A 79 1.71 -6.32 -11.01
N LEU A 80 1.71 -5.07 -10.57
CA LEU A 80 0.96 -3.98 -11.22
C LEU A 80 1.83 -2.88 -11.81
N GLY A 81 3.11 -2.81 -11.44
CA GLY A 81 3.96 -1.66 -11.70
C GLY A 81 3.72 -0.46 -10.77
N GLU A 82 2.78 -0.56 -9.82
CA GLU A 82 2.48 0.51 -8.86
C GLU A 82 1.98 0.00 -7.51
N PHE A 83 2.17 0.83 -6.48
CA PHE A 83 1.69 0.56 -5.12
C PHE A 83 0.45 1.38 -4.80
N GLN A 84 -0.66 0.68 -4.50
CA GLN A 84 -1.92 1.29 -4.08
C GLN A 84 -2.21 0.93 -2.61
N LEU A 85 -2.11 1.92 -1.72
CA LEU A 85 -2.18 1.69 -0.27
C LEU A 85 -3.50 1.06 0.20
N ARG A 86 -4.61 1.37 -0.48
CA ARG A 86 -6.00 1.00 -0.12
C ARG A 86 -6.58 -0.09 -1.02
N ARG A 87 -5.72 -0.84 -1.71
CA ARG A 87 -6.13 -1.94 -2.58
C ARG A 87 -6.75 -3.09 -1.79
N PRO A 88 -7.72 -3.86 -2.33
CA PRO A 88 -8.42 -4.91 -1.59
C PRO A 88 -7.49 -5.94 -0.93
N ALA A 89 -6.41 -6.37 -1.59
CA ALA A 89 -5.40 -7.24 -0.97
C ALA A 89 -4.87 -6.69 0.35
N LEU A 90 -4.49 -5.42 0.35
CA LEU A 90 -3.90 -4.72 1.49
C LEU A 90 -4.91 -4.47 2.61
N GLU A 91 -6.15 -4.12 2.26
CA GLU A 91 -7.23 -3.95 3.24
C GLU A 91 -7.61 -5.28 3.90
N GLU A 92 -7.57 -6.41 3.17
CA GLU A 92 -7.80 -7.71 3.78
C GLU A 92 -6.73 -8.03 4.82
N VAL A 93 -5.45 -7.85 4.50
CA VAL A 93 -4.37 -8.09 5.47
C VAL A 93 -4.55 -7.24 6.71
N ARG A 94 -4.97 -5.98 6.56
CA ARG A 94 -5.26 -5.07 7.67
C ARG A 94 -6.35 -5.60 8.60
N VAL A 95 -7.39 -6.23 8.06
CA VAL A 95 -8.43 -6.87 8.88
C VAL A 95 -7.85 -8.08 9.61
N VAL A 96 -7.13 -8.94 8.89
CA VAL A 96 -6.61 -10.20 9.42
C VAL A 96 -5.54 -9.98 10.50
N VAL A 97 -4.69 -8.96 10.40
CA VAL A 97 -3.68 -8.70 11.45
C VAL A 97 -4.31 -8.36 12.80
N GLU A 98 -5.44 -7.66 12.83
CA GLU A 98 -6.13 -7.38 14.10
C GLU A 98 -6.80 -8.63 14.68
N GLU A 99 -7.32 -9.51 13.83
CA GLU A 99 -7.86 -10.81 14.25
C GLU A 99 -6.78 -11.71 14.84
N VAL A 100 -5.61 -11.79 14.19
CA VAL A 100 -4.47 -12.59 14.67
C VAL A 100 -3.86 -11.98 15.93
N ALA A 101 -3.77 -10.65 16.00
CA ALA A 101 -3.28 -9.95 17.19
C ALA A 101 -4.25 -10.01 18.38
N GLY A 102 -5.54 -10.27 18.13
CA GLY A 102 -6.60 -10.21 19.14
C GLY A 102 -6.84 -8.82 19.71
N LYS A 103 -6.45 -7.76 18.99
CA LYS A 103 -6.60 -6.35 19.40
C LYS A 103 -6.59 -5.41 18.22
N THR A 104 -7.16 -4.22 18.43
CA THR A 104 -7.10 -3.12 17.45
C THR A 104 -5.71 -2.49 17.41
N LEU A 105 -5.31 -2.04 16.23
CA LEU A 105 -4.01 -1.43 15.97
C LEU A 105 -4.19 -0.16 15.12
N ASP A 106 -3.49 0.92 15.46
CA ASP A 106 -3.64 2.19 14.74
C ASP A 106 -3.06 2.12 13.32
N ARG A 107 -1.78 1.72 13.21
CA ARG A 107 -1.11 1.45 11.93
C ARG A 107 -0.97 -0.04 11.72
N ARG A 108 -2.11 -0.73 11.69
CA ARG A 108 -2.29 -2.21 11.62
C ARG A 108 -1.10 -3.01 11.07
N LEU A 109 -0.69 -2.81 9.82
CA LEU A 109 0.42 -3.59 9.22
C LEU A 109 1.76 -3.36 9.91
N ILE A 110 2.08 -2.11 10.23
CA ILE A 110 3.34 -1.69 10.83
C ILE A 110 3.39 -2.10 12.30
N ASP A 111 2.32 -1.79 13.02
CA ASP A 111 2.25 -2.03 14.45
C ASP A 111 2.20 -3.53 14.73
N PHE A 112 1.45 -4.32 13.94
CA PHE A 112 1.45 -5.78 14.03
C PHE A 112 2.84 -6.37 13.85
N ASN A 113 3.55 -5.99 12.78
CA ASN A 113 4.90 -6.49 12.51
C ASN A 113 5.87 -6.16 13.67
N ASN A 114 5.70 -5.00 14.29
CA ASN A 114 6.55 -4.49 15.37
C ASN A 114 6.17 -4.98 16.78
N LEU A 115 5.08 -5.73 16.97
CA LEU A 115 4.72 -6.22 18.31
C LEU A 115 5.79 -7.21 18.81
N PRO A 116 6.24 -7.11 20.08
CA PRO A 116 7.21 -8.07 20.63
C PRO A 116 6.72 -9.51 20.62
N SER A 117 5.40 -9.71 20.56
CA SER A 117 4.76 -11.02 20.52
C SER A 117 4.55 -11.57 19.11
N THR A 118 4.72 -10.77 18.06
CA THR A 118 4.54 -11.25 16.68
C THR A 118 5.70 -12.14 16.31
N SER A 119 5.38 -13.34 15.82
CA SER A 119 6.31 -14.30 15.26
C SER A 119 6.24 -14.35 13.73
N PHE A 120 7.23 -14.97 13.10
CA PHE A 120 7.18 -15.25 11.66
C PHE A 120 5.96 -16.11 11.30
N GLU A 121 5.60 -17.07 12.15
CA GLU A 121 4.42 -17.93 11.95
C GLU A 121 3.13 -17.11 11.91
N ASP A 122 3.01 -16.09 12.77
CA ASP A 122 1.83 -15.20 12.77
C ASP A 122 1.75 -14.38 11.47
N VAL A 123 2.87 -13.86 10.98
CA VAL A 123 2.94 -13.12 9.71
C VAL A 123 2.52 -14.01 8.54
N HIS A 124 3.03 -15.25 8.50
CA HIS A 124 2.67 -16.20 7.46
C HIS A 124 1.20 -16.64 7.55
N ARG A 125 0.70 -16.87 8.77
CA ARG A 125 -0.71 -17.17 9.05
C ARG A 125 -1.64 -16.06 8.59
N VAL A 126 -1.27 -14.79 8.81
CA VAL A 126 -2.03 -13.64 8.30
C VAL A 126 -2.16 -13.72 6.78
N LEU A 127 -1.06 -13.93 6.06
CA LEU A 127 -1.08 -14.01 4.59
C LEU A 127 -1.90 -15.21 4.10
N ASP A 128 -1.80 -16.36 4.75
CA ASP A 128 -2.61 -17.55 4.42
C ASP A 128 -4.11 -17.30 4.56
N ILE A 129 -4.53 -16.69 5.67
CA ILE A 129 -5.94 -16.34 5.90
C ILE A 129 -6.40 -15.32 4.85
N SER A 130 -5.60 -14.29 4.57
CA SER A 130 -5.93 -13.28 3.56
C SER A 130 -6.09 -13.89 2.17
N ILE A 131 -5.16 -14.74 1.73
CA ILE A 131 -5.23 -15.44 0.43
C ILE A 131 -6.53 -16.25 0.35
N LYS A 132 -6.82 -17.06 1.37
CA LYS A 132 -8.02 -17.90 1.41
C LYS A 132 -9.31 -17.07 1.31
N ARG A 133 -9.39 -15.95 2.04
CA ARG A 133 -10.58 -15.09 2.05
C ARG A 133 -10.75 -14.27 0.77
N VAL A 134 -9.67 -13.75 0.19
CA VAL A 134 -9.72 -13.11 -1.12
C VAL A 134 -10.19 -14.12 -2.17
N GLN A 135 -9.64 -15.34 -2.17
CA GLN A 135 -9.96 -16.35 -3.18
C GLN A 135 -11.44 -16.73 -3.10
N ALA A 136 -11.94 -17.00 -1.89
CA ALA A 136 -13.34 -17.33 -1.68
C ALA A 136 -14.31 -16.23 -2.16
N ARG A 137 -13.94 -14.94 -2.04
CA ARG A 137 -14.76 -13.82 -2.54
C ARG A 137 -14.71 -13.70 -4.06
N LEU A 138 -13.56 -13.98 -4.68
CA LEU A 138 -13.43 -14.03 -6.13
C LEU A 138 -14.27 -15.16 -6.74
N ASP A 139 -14.24 -16.34 -6.12
CA ASP A 139 -15.00 -17.51 -6.58
C ASP A 139 -16.52 -17.33 -6.44
N ALA A 140 -16.95 -16.43 -5.55
CA ALA A 140 -18.35 -16.09 -5.32
C ALA A 140 -18.87 -14.90 -6.16
N SER A 141 -18.00 -14.27 -6.97
CA SER A 141 -18.31 -13.09 -7.80
C SER A 141 -18.63 -13.45 -9.24
#